data_AF-A0A485MRU2-F1
#
_entry.id   AF-A0A485MRU2-F1
#
_cell.length_a   1.000
_cell.length_b   1.000
_cell.length_c   1.000
_cell.angle_alpha   90.00
_cell.angle_beta   90.00
_cell.angle_gamma   90.00
#
_symmetry.space_group_name_H-M   'P 1'
#
loop_
_entity.id
_entity.type
_entity.pdbx_description
1 polymer ?
#
loop_
_entity_poly.entity_id
_entity_poly.type
_entity_poly.pdbx_seq_one_letter_code
_entity_poly.pdbx_strand_id
1 'polypeptide(L)'
;TSSHRIRIYEREDYRGQMVEITEDCSSLHDRFHFSEIHSFQVLEGYWVLYEMPNYRGRQYLLRPGDYRRYHDWGATSARVGSLRRAMDFY
;
A
#
# COMPACT_ATOMS: atom_id res chain seq x y z
N THR A 1 -4.47 -2.61 -21.10
CA THR A 1 -4.68 -2.01 -19.77
C THR A 1 -3.77 -2.73 -18.80
N SER A 2 -2.79 -2.04 -18.21
CA SER A 2 -1.92 -2.67 -17.19
C SER A 2 -2.75 -2.97 -15.95
N SER A 3 -2.86 -4.25 -15.59
CA SER A 3 -3.58 -4.67 -14.39
C SER A 3 -2.80 -4.30 -13.13
N HIS A 4 -3.50 -3.82 -12.11
CA HIS A 4 -2.93 -3.40 -10.84
C HIS A 4 -3.74 -4.02 -9.70
N ARG A 5 -3.04 -4.66 -8.76
CA ARG A 5 -3.70 -5.31 -7.63
C ARG A 5 -2.75 -5.41 -6.44
N ILE A 6 -3.19 -4.91 -5.30
CA ILE A 6 -2.47 -4.98 -4.02
C ILE A 6 -3.42 -5.45 -2.92
N ARG A 7 -2.92 -6.30 -2.01
CA ARG A 7 -3.59 -6.63 -0.76
C ARG A 7 -2.89 -5.94 0.39
N ILE A 8 -3.66 -5.32 1.27
CA ILE A 8 -3.19 -4.63 2.46
C ILE A 8 -3.74 -5.33 3.70
N TYR A 9 -2.95 -5.39 4.77
CA TYR A 9 -3.28 -6.14 5.97
C TYR A 9 -3.05 -5.33 7.25
N GLU A 10 -3.98 -5.45 8.18
CA GLU A 10 -3.94 -4.80 9.49
C GLU A 10 -2.73 -5.22 10.33
N ARG A 11 -2.22 -6.45 10.18
CA ARG A 11 -1.11 -6.98 10.99
C ARG A 11 0.04 -7.49 10.11
N GLU A 12 1.20 -7.69 10.74
CA GLU A 12 2.36 -8.32 10.12
C GLU A 12 2.06 -9.77 9.68
N ASP A 13 2.83 -10.25 8.71
CA ASP A 13 2.71 -11.60 8.14
C ASP A 13 1.32 -11.94 7.57
N TYR A 14 0.65 -10.98 6.94
CA TYR A 14 -0.64 -11.15 6.26
C TYR A 14 -1.79 -11.56 7.19
N ARG A 15 -1.75 -11.07 8.43
CA ARG A 15 -2.76 -11.36 9.45
C ARG A 15 -3.72 -10.18 9.64
N GLY A 16 -4.82 -10.47 10.33
CA GLY A 16 -5.86 -9.49 10.63
C GLY A 16 -6.77 -9.22 9.44
N GLN A 17 -7.44 -8.06 9.46
CA GLN A 17 -8.30 -7.66 8.36
C GLN A 17 -7.48 -7.46 7.08
N MET A 18 -8.01 -7.94 5.95
CA MET A 18 -7.42 -7.82 4.63
C MET A 18 -8.36 -7.07 3.70
N VAL A 19 -7.79 -6.17 2.89
CA VAL A 19 -8.50 -5.49 1.80
C VAL A 19 -7.68 -5.60 0.53
N GLU A 20 -8.36 -5.94 -0.58
CA GLU A 20 -7.79 -5.91 -1.92
C GLU A 20 -8.14 -4.59 -2.61
N ILE A 21 -7.14 -3.94 -3.22
CA ILE A 21 -7.27 -2.65 -3.89
C ILE A 21 -6.74 -2.76 -5.32
N THR A 22 -7.53 -2.28 -6.28
CA THR A 22 -7.22 -2.27 -7.72
C THR A 22 -7.22 -0.87 -8.33
N GLU A 23 -7.52 0.13 -7.51
CA GLU A 23 -7.66 1.54 -7.90
C GLU A 23 -6.84 2.44 -6.96
N ASP A 24 -6.68 3.70 -7.35
CA ASP A 24 -6.03 4.68 -6.49
C ASP A 24 -6.91 4.96 -5.26
N CYS A 25 -6.27 5.20 -4.10
CA CYS A 25 -6.96 5.47 -2.85
C CYS A 25 -6.32 6.68 -2.16
N SER A 26 -7.04 7.79 -2.13
CA SER A 26 -6.58 9.04 -1.51
C SER A 26 -6.67 9.05 0.02
N SER A 27 -7.43 8.15 0.63
CA SER A 27 -7.54 8.03 2.09
C SER A 27 -7.93 6.60 2.49
N LEU A 28 -6.97 5.87 3.06
CA LEU A 28 -7.20 4.51 3.56
C LEU A 28 -8.09 4.50 4.81
N HIS A 29 -7.98 5.53 5.64
CA HIS A 29 -8.83 5.71 6.81
C HIS A 29 -10.29 5.91 6.42
N ASP A 30 -10.58 6.83 5.49
CA ASP A 30 -11.97 7.10 5.12
C ASP A 30 -12.61 5.92 4.39
N ARG A 31 -11.85 5.21 3.54
CA ARG A 31 -12.36 4.10 2.73
C ARG A 31 -12.45 2.78 3.49
N PHE A 32 -11.50 2.48 4.38
CA PHE A 32 -11.37 1.15 5.02
C PHE A 32 -11.19 1.20 6.54
N HIS A 33 -11.12 2.39 7.13
CA HIS A 33 -10.95 2.63 8.57
C HIS A 33 -9.61 2.10 9.11
N PHE A 34 -8.62 1.96 8.22
CA PHE A 34 -7.24 1.66 8.60
C PHE A 34 -6.48 2.94 8.92
N SER A 35 -5.88 2.99 10.11
CA SER A 35 -4.92 4.03 10.53
C SER A 35 -3.46 3.61 10.31
N GLU A 36 -3.20 2.31 10.35
CA GLU A 36 -1.89 1.70 10.15
C GLU A 36 -2.00 0.46 9.28
N ILE A 37 -0.95 0.17 8.52
CA ILE A 37 -0.85 -1.03 7.70
C ILE A 37 0.50 -1.66 7.94
N HIS A 38 0.48 -2.94 8.29
CA HIS A 38 1.64 -3.65 8.79
C HIS A 38 2.20 -4.65 7.77
N SER A 39 1.41 -5.11 6.79
CA SER A 39 1.93 -5.92 5.68
C SER A 39 1.15 -5.72 4.37
N PHE A 40 1.80 -6.06 3.25
CA PHE A 40 1.26 -5.98 1.89
C PHE A 40 1.61 -7.20 1.04
N GLN A 41 0.76 -7.49 0.07
CA GLN A 41 1.12 -8.30 -1.09
C GLN A 41 0.80 -7.54 -2.36
N VAL A 42 1.82 -7.15 -3.11
CA VAL A 42 1.64 -6.54 -4.44
C VAL A 42 1.55 -7.69 -5.44
N LEU A 43 0.33 -7.97 -5.88
CA LEU A 43 0.06 -9.06 -6.82
C LEU A 43 0.39 -8.64 -8.25
N GLU A 44 0.01 -7.40 -8.61
CA GLU A 44 0.13 -6.89 -9.98
C GLU A 44 0.40 -5.39 -10.00
N GLY A 45 1.22 -4.96 -10.96
CA GLY A 45 1.58 -3.57 -11.17
C GLY A 45 2.50 -3.00 -10.09
N TYR A 46 2.97 -1.77 -10.33
CA TYR A 46 3.75 -1.02 -9.35
C TYR A 46 2.82 -0.06 -8.60
N TRP A 47 3.16 0.21 -7.35
CA TRP A 47 2.37 1.10 -6.50
C TRP A 47 3.28 2.12 -5.82
N VAL A 48 2.77 3.34 -5.62
CA VAL A 48 3.39 4.31 -4.71
C VAL A 48 2.52 4.43 -3.48
N LEU A 49 3.11 4.12 -2.34
CA LEU A 49 2.51 4.26 -1.03
C LEU A 49 2.90 5.61 -0.40
N TYR A 50 1.98 6.23 0.32
CA TYR A 50 2.17 7.55 0.95
C TYR A 50 1.85 7.49 2.44
N GLU A 51 2.72 8.08 3.25
CA GLU A 51 2.54 8.17 4.71
C GLU A 51 1.28 8.95 5.11
N MET A 52 0.87 9.96 4.32
CA MET A 52 -0.30 10.79 4.60
C MET A 52 -1.40 10.62 3.53
N PRO A 53 -2.66 10.97 3.86
CA PRO A 53 -3.74 11.04 2.88
C PRO A 53 -3.42 12.04 1.75
N ASN A 54 -4.16 11.92 0.66
CA ASN A 54 -4.10 12.77 -0.53
C ASN A 54 -2.71 12.81 -1.19
N TYR A 55 -2.00 11.68 -1.19
CA TYR A 55 -0.71 11.47 -1.83
C TYR A 55 0.40 12.41 -1.31
N ARG A 56 0.44 12.60 0.02
CA ARG A 56 1.41 13.48 0.69
C ARG A 56 2.36 12.71 1.61
N GLY A 57 3.44 13.38 1.99
CA GLY A 57 4.42 12.86 2.93
C GLY A 57 5.46 11.96 2.27
N ARG A 58 6.08 11.09 3.06
CA ARG A 58 7.08 10.13 2.56
C ARG A 58 6.43 9.16 1.58
N GLN A 59 7.18 8.80 0.55
CA GLN A 59 6.74 7.96 -0.56
C GLN A 59 7.55 6.68 -0.60
N TYR A 60 6.89 5.56 -0.87
CA TYR A 60 7.53 4.25 -0.98
C TYR A 60 7.08 3.59 -2.27
N LEU A 61 8.03 3.26 -3.15
CA LEU A 61 7.75 2.51 -4.37
C LEU A 61 7.68 1.02 -4.04
N LEU A 62 6.54 0.41 -4.32
CA LEU A 62 6.30 -1.01 -4.13
C LEU A 62 6.30 -1.70 -5.49
N ARG A 63 7.06 -2.80 -5.58
CA ARG A 63 7.12 -3.70 -6.73
C ARG A 63 6.26 -4.93 -6.46
N PRO A 64 5.85 -5.70 -7.49
CA PRO A 64 5.25 -7.01 -7.27
C PRO A 64 6.09 -7.87 -6.32
N GLY A 65 5.45 -8.40 -5.27
CA GLY A 65 6.14 -9.11 -4.21
C GLY A 65 5.45 -9.04 -2.84
N ASP A 66 6.14 -9.66 -1.89
CA ASP A 66 5.70 -9.93 -0.53
C ASP A 66 6.37 -8.96 0.46
N TYR A 67 5.57 -8.23 1.24
CA TYR A 67 6.04 -7.29 2.26
C TYR A 67 5.40 -7.63 3.60
N ARG A 68 6.11 -8.29 4.50
CA ARG A 68 5.54 -8.85 5.74
C ARG A 68 5.54 -7.88 6.92
N ARG A 69 6.32 -6.81 6.83
CA ARG A 69 6.47 -5.76 7.85
C ARG A 69 6.95 -4.45 7.23
N TYR A 70 6.77 -3.34 7.93
CA TYR A 70 7.07 -1.99 7.40
C TYR A 70 8.52 -1.70 7.02
N HIS A 71 9.45 -2.45 7.59
CA HIS A 71 10.85 -2.40 7.19
C HIS A 71 11.09 -2.91 5.76
N ASP A 72 10.23 -3.79 5.24
CA ASP A 72 10.45 -4.45 3.94
C ASP A 72 10.27 -3.47 2.76
N TRP A 73 9.54 -2.36 2.95
CA TRP A 73 9.43 -1.27 1.98
C TRP A 73 10.22 -0.01 2.38
N GLY A 74 11.10 -0.13 3.38
CA GLY A 74 11.98 0.96 3.81
C GLY A 74 11.30 2.06 4.63
N ALA A 75 10.12 1.82 5.18
CA ALA A 75 9.49 2.76 6.12
C ALA A 75 10.05 2.61 7.54
N THR A 76 9.96 3.69 8.30
CA THR A 76 10.32 3.72 9.73
C THR A 76 9.10 3.52 10.65
N SER A 77 7.90 3.41 10.10
CA SER A 77 6.64 3.20 10.81
C SER A 77 5.60 2.55 9.90
N ALA A 78 4.53 2.00 10.50
CA ALA A 78 3.39 1.40 9.79
C ALA A 78 2.33 2.42 9.31
N ARG A 79 2.63 3.72 9.36
CA ARG A 79 1.68 4.78 9.00
C ARG A 79 1.52 4.85 7.49
N VAL A 80 0.27 4.72 7.04
CA VAL A 80 -0.09 4.81 5.63
C VAL A 80 -1.40 5.55 5.48
N GLY A 81 -1.40 6.61 4.68
CA GLY A 81 -2.60 7.42 4.46
C GLY A 81 -3.21 7.26 3.08
N SER A 82 -2.40 7.00 2.04
CA SER A 82 -2.90 6.85 0.67
C SER A 82 -1.97 6.01 -0.19
N LEU A 83 -2.47 5.56 -1.35
CA LEU A 83 -1.70 4.80 -2.32
C LEU A 83 -2.24 5.02 -3.74
N ARG A 84 -1.37 4.96 -4.74
CA ARG A 84 -1.74 5.06 -6.15
C ARG A 84 -0.94 4.10 -7.01
N ARG A 85 -1.52 3.71 -8.13
CA ARG A 85 -0.85 2.94 -9.18
C ARG A 85 0.29 3.76 -9.76
N ALA A 86 1.45 3.16 -9.91
CA ALA A 86 2.57 3.75 -10.62
C ALA A 86 2.46 3.34 -12.09
N MET A 87 2.34 4.32 -12.99
CA MET A 87 2.43 4.06 -14.42
C MET A 87 3.90 3.92 -14.77
N ASP A 88 4.33 2.72 -15.19
CA ASP A 88 5.60 2.57 -15.89
C ASP A 88 5.43 3.23 -17.27
N PHE A 89 6.08 4.37 -17.47
CA PHE A 89 6.21 5.00 -18.79
C PHE A 89 7.48 4.46 -19.46
N TYR A 90 7.46 3.19 -19.84
CA TYR A 90 8.47 2.62 -20.73
C TYR A 90 7.80 1.89 -21.88
#